data_AF-A0A940T0C6-F1
#
_entry.id   AF-A0A940T0C6-F1
#
_cell.length_a   1.000
_cell.length_b   1.000
_cell.length_c   1.000
_cell.angle_alpha   90.00
_cell.angle_beta   90.00
_cell.angle_gamma   90.00
#
_symmetry.space_group_name_H-M   'P 1'
#
loop_
_entity.id
_entity.type
_entity.pdbx_description
1 polymer ?
#
loop_
_entity_poly.entity_id
_entity_poly.type
_entity_poly.pdbx_seq_one_letter_code
_entity_poly.pdbx_strand_id
1 'polypeptide(L)'
;MIQKVWVFLSSNLPNIFSIVGLLTVLCALIALITRLTVGNFFNKNLERHKSQLMIENDQFKKHLNSELEELKHKQQKILKDFDLYTTKKHETYPELYKCLEKAIGKIMRLKGETRFPSFENVSSEDLEDYLKSLNVTAKDKDDILQLWNNNATKNDAILRIRKVLKMISYNEAYELWHEANDFFIYNELYFSERVAGQARKLLDFLWEYLEYLEPIAPLDSEDLRAINELKTMVIPNARNELKQLLKEDLTLSFNQ
;
A
#
# COMPACT_ATOMS: atom_id res chain seq x y z
N MET A 1 -56.23 -102.39 -30.37
CA MET A 1 -55.81 -101.22 -29.55
C MET A 1 -55.40 -100.03 -30.41
N ILE A 2 -54.66 -100.24 -31.51
CA ILE A 2 -54.15 -99.20 -32.43
C ILE A 2 -55.27 -98.41 -33.16
N GLN A 3 -56.37 -99.06 -33.56
CA GLN A 3 -57.46 -98.41 -34.31
C GLN A 3 -58.29 -97.41 -33.48
N LYS A 4 -58.44 -97.64 -32.17
CA LYS A 4 -59.12 -96.70 -31.25
C LYS A 4 -58.28 -95.45 -30.96
N VAL A 5 -56.95 -95.60 -30.95
CA VAL A 5 -56.00 -94.48 -30.78
C VAL A 5 -56.00 -93.58 -32.00
N TRP A 6 -56.10 -94.14 -33.21
CA TRP A 6 -56.11 -93.37 -34.46
C TRP A 6 -57.39 -92.54 -34.63
N VAL A 7 -58.56 -93.10 -34.30
CA VAL A 7 -59.85 -92.38 -34.33
C VAL A 7 -59.91 -91.28 -33.25
N PHE A 8 -59.34 -91.52 -32.06
CA PHE A 8 -59.24 -90.51 -31.01
C PHE A 8 -58.28 -89.37 -31.38
N LEU A 9 -57.16 -89.67 -32.05
CA LEU A 9 -56.25 -88.66 -32.57
C LEU A 9 -56.86 -87.87 -33.74
N SER A 10 -57.51 -88.52 -34.71
CA SER A 10 -58.06 -87.84 -35.89
C SER A 10 -59.24 -86.92 -35.56
N SER A 11 -60.03 -87.26 -34.53
CA SER A 11 -61.17 -86.45 -34.07
C SER A 11 -60.77 -85.28 -33.18
N ASN A 12 -59.67 -85.39 -32.43
CA ASN A 12 -59.20 -84.32 -31.52
C ASN A 12 -58.04 -83.48 -32.08
N LEU A 13 -57.33 -83.93 -33.12
CA LEU A 13 -56.23 -83.21 -33.78
C LEU A 13 -56.61 -81.76 -34.19
N PRO A 14 -57.76 -81.51 -34.83
CA PRO A 14 -58.17 -80.15 -35.20
C PRO A 14 -58.37 -79.24 -33.97
N ASN A 15 -58.89 -79.79 -32.87
CA ASN A 15 -59.07 -79.07 -31.60
C ASN A 15 -57.74 -78.81 -30.89
N ILE A 16 -56.77 -79.72 -30.98
CA ILE A 16 -55.43 -79.51 -30.42
C ILE A 16 -54.70 -78.41 -31.21
N PHE A 17 -54.79 -78.41 -32.55
CA PHE A 17 -54.19 -77.36 -33.38
C PHE A 17 -54.84 -76.00 -33.18
N SER A 18 -56.16 -75.93 -32.98
CA SER A 18 -56.85 -74.66 -32.71
C SER A 18 -56.48 -74.09 -31.33
N ILE A 19 -56.33 -74.95 -30.31
CA ILE A 19 -55.87 -74.54 -28.97
C ILE A 19 -54.41 -74.06 -29.02
N VAL A 20 -53.53 -74.78 -29.72
CA VAL A 20 -52.12 -74.38 -29.87
C VAL A 20 -51.99 -73.07 -30.65
N GLY A 21 -52.78 -72.88 -31.72
CA GLY A 21 -52.84 -71.63 -32.49
C GLY A 21 -53.37 -70.44 -31.68
N LEU A 22 -54.38 -70.65 -30.84
CA LEU A 22 -54.87 -69.63 -29.90
C LEU A 22 -53.81 -69.27 -28.86
N LEU A 23 -53.10 -70.27 -28.33
CA LEU A 23 -52.05 -70.05 -27.33
C LEU A 23 -50.87 -69.24 -27.90
N THR A 24 -50.45 -69.51 -29.13
CA THR A 24 -49.35 -68.77 -29.77
C THR A 24 -49.73 -67.33 -30.07
N VAL A 25 -50.95 -67.08 -30.54
CA VAL A 25 -51.48 -65.72 -30.73
C VAL A 25 -51.60 -64.98 -29.40
N LEU A 26 -52.06 -65.65 -28.34
CA LEU A 26 -52.16 -65.07 -27.00
C LEU A 26 -50.76 -64.72 -26.45
N CYS A 27 -49.77 -65.62 -26.61
CA CYS A 27 -48.39 -65.37 -26.22
C CYS A 27 -47.78 -64.20 -27.02
N ALA A 28 -48.06 -64.10 -28.32
CA ALA A 28 -47.60 -63.00 -29.15
C ALA A 28 -48.22 -61.65 -28.72
N LEU A 29 -49.51 -61.65 -28.37
CA LEU A 29 -50.19 -60.46 -27.83
C LEU A 29 -49.63 -60.05 -26.47
N ILE A 30 -49.41 -61.00 -25.56
CA ILE A 30 -48.79 -60.74 -24.25
C ILE A 30 -47.37 -60.21 -24.42
N ALA A 31 -46.57 -60.79 -25.33
CA ALA A 31 -45.23 -60.31 -25.65
C ALA A 31 -45.24 -58.90 -26.25
N LEU A 32 -46.22 -58.56 -27.07
CA LEU A 32 -46.36 -57.25 -27.68
C LEU A 32 -46.78 -56.20 -26.63
N ILE A 33 -47.76 -56.52 -25.79
CA ILE A 33 -48.22 -55.65 -24.69
C ILE A 33 -47.07 -55.40 -23.71
N THR A 34 -46.41 -56.47 -23.24
CA THR A 34 -45.27 -56.34 -22.32
C THR A 34 -44.15 -55.50 -22.93
N ARG A 35 -43.81 -55.70 -24.21
CA ARG A 35 -42.78 -54.89 -24.90
C ARG A 35 -43.17 -53.41 -25.01
N LEU A 36 -44.43 -53.09 -25.29
CA LEU A 36 -44.94 -51.72 -25.33
C LEU A 36 -44.96 -51.06 -23.95
N THR A 37 -45.45 -51.76 -22.92
CA THR A 37 -45.55 -51.22 -21.56
C THR A 37 -44.18 -51.04 -20.92
N VAL A 38 -43.31 -52.05 -21.03
CA VAL A 38 -41.93 -52.00 -20.54
C VAL A 38 -41.15 -50.94 -21.31
N GLY A 39 -41.27 -50.89 -22.64
CA GLY A 39 -40.62 -49.87 -23.47
C GLY A 39 -41.01 -48.45 -23.08
N ASN A 40 -42.30 -48.15 -22.94
CA ASN A 40 -42.77 -46.82 -22.51
C ASN A 40 -42.35 -46.47 -21.08
N PHE A 41 -42.36 -47.44 -20.16
CA PHE A 41 -41.93 -47.21 -18.78
C PHE A 41 -40.42 -46.91 -18.72
N PHE A 42 -39.60 -47.70 -19.41
CA PHE A 42 -38.16 -47.45 -19.51
C PHE A 42 -37.88 -46.11 -20.15
N ASN A 43 -38.54 -45.77 -21.27
CA ASN A 43 -38.29 -44.52 -21.97
C ASN A 43 -38.63 -43.30 -21.10
N LYS A 44 -39.75 -43.36 -20.36
CA LYS A 44 -40.16 -42.31 -19.42
C LYS A 44 -39.19 -42.16 -18.25
N ASN A 45 -38.65 -43.26 -17.72
CA ASN A 45 -37.61 -43.20 -16.68
C ASN A 45 -36.28 -42.67 -17.22
N LEU A 46 -35.92 -43.02 -18.45
CA LEU A 46 -34.72 -42.53 -19.14
C LEU A 46 -34.79 -41.02 -19.37
N GLU A 47 -35.93 -40.50 -19.84
CA GLU A 47 -36.17 -39.06 -19.98
C GLU A 47 -36.11 -38.33 -18.63
N ARG A 48 -36.69 -38.91 -17.57
CA ARG A 48 -36.61 -38.34 -16.22
C ARG A 48 -35.18 -38.25 -15.71
N HIS A 49 -34.40 -39.32 -15.81
CA HIS A 49 -32.99 -39.30 -15.42
C HIS A 49 -32.17 -38.32 -16.27
N LYS A 50 -32.40 -38.27 -17.58
CA LYS A 50 -31.74 -37.30 -18.46
C LYS A 50 -32.07 -35.86 -18.06
N SER A 51 -33.32 -35.59 -17.71
CA SER A 51 -33.76 -34.28 -17.21
C SER A 51 -33.13 -33.94 -15.86
N GLN A 52 -33.06 -34.89 -14.92
CA GLN A 52 -32.40 -34.71 -13.62
C GLN A 52 -30.92 -34.37 -13.78
N LEU A 53 -30.20 -35.16 -14.58
CA LEU A 53 -28.78 -34.91 -14.89
C LEU A 53 -28.56 -33.55 -15.54
N MET A 54 -29.50 -33.11 -16.40
CA MET A 54 -29.42 -31.79 -17.03
C MET A 54 -29.63 -30.66 -16.01
N ILE A 55 -30.57 -30.82 -15.06
CA ILE A 55 -30.81 -29.86 -13.97
C ILE A 55 -29.58 -29.79 -13.06
N GLU A 56 -29.04 -30.93 -12.64
CA GLU A 56 -27.84 -31.00 -11.80
C GLU A 56 -26.64 -30.36 -12.49
N ASN A 57 -26.46 -30.61 -13.79
CA ASN A 57 -25.38 -29.98 -14.56
C ASN A 57 -25.57 -28.46 -14.68
N ASP A 58 -26.80 -27.98 -14.89
CA ASP A 58 -27.09 -26.54 -14.93
C ASP A 58 -26.90 -25.87 -13.57
N GLN A 59 -27.31 -26.52 -12.48
CA GLN A 59 -27.06 -26.06 -11.11
C GLN A 59 -25.57 -26.01 -10.80
N PHE A 60 -24.82 -27.06 -11.17
CA PHE A 60 -23.38 -27.12 -11.00
C PHE A 60 -22.66 -26.01 -11.80
N LYS A 61 -23.06 -25.77 -13.06
CA LYS A 61 -22.53 -24.67 -13.88
C LYS A 61 -22.84 -23.30 -13.27
N LYS A 62 -24.06 -23.09 -12.78
CA LYS A 62 -24.45 -21.85 -12.10
C LYS A 62 -23.62 -21.63 -10.83
N HIS A 63 -23.43 -22.67 -10.04
CA HIS A 63 -22.61 -22.62 -8.84
C HIS A 63 -21.15 -22.28 -9.16
N LEU A 64 -20.54 -22.98 -10.12
CA LEU A 64 -19.18 -22.68 -10.59
C LEU A 64 -19.04 -21.26 -11.13
N ASN A 65 -20.00 -20.79 -11.93
CA ASN A 65 -19.97 -19.41 -12.43
C ASN A 65 -20.07 -18.39 -11.30
N SER A 66 -20.90 -18.66 -10.28
CA SER A 66 -21.00 -17.80 -9.09
C SER A 66 -19.67 -17.72 -8.34
N GLU A 67 -19.03 -18.87 -8.09
CA GLU A 67 -17.72 -18.90 -7.42
C GLU A 67 -16.63 -18.19 -8.24
N LEU A 68 -16.66 -18.36 -9.57
CA LEU A 68 -15.73 -17.71 -10.49
C LEU A 68 -15.91 -16.19 -10.47
N GLU A 69 -17.15 -15.68 -10.48
CA GLU A 69 -17.43 -14.25 -10.36
C GLU A 69 -17.02 -13.68 -8.99
N GLU A 70 -17.21 -14.43 -7.90
CA GLU A 70 -16.70 -14.02 -6.58
C GLU A 70 -15.17 -13.92 -6.54
N LEU A 71 -14.48 -14.91 -7.13
CA LEU A 71 -13.02 -14.91 -7.23
C LEU A 71 -12.52 -13.74 -8.09
N LYS A 72 -13.14 -13.49 -9.24
CA LYS A 72 -12.84 -12.33 -10.10
C LYS A 72 -13.00 -11.02 -9.32
N HIS A 73 -14.10 -10.86 -8.58
CA HIS A 73 -14.35 -9.67 -7.80
C HIS A 73 -13.30 -9.47 -6.69
N LYS A 74 -12.94 -10.54 -5.96
CA LYS A 74 -11.86 -10.50 -4.95
C LYS A 74 -10.52 -10.11 -5.58
N GLN A 75 -10.18 -10.71 -6.71
CA GLN A 75 -8.93 -10.41 -7.43
C GLN A 75 -8.89 -8.96 -7.91
N GLN A 76 -9.99 -8.44 -8.47
CA GLN A 76 -10.10 -7.04 -8.88
C GLN A 76 -9.93 -6.08 -7.70
N LYS A 77 -10.49 -6.42 -6.53
CA LYS A 77 -10.34 -5.61 -5.32
C LYS A 77 -8.87 -5.57 -4.87
N ILE A 78 -8.22 -6.73 -4.77
CA ILE A 78 -6.81 -6.83 -4.37
C ILE A 78 -5.92 -6.03 -5.33
N LEU A 79 -6.17 -6.14 -6.64
CA LEU A 79 -5.40 -5.42 -7.65
C LEU A 79 -5.57 -3.91 -7.51
N LYS A 80 -6.81 -3.42 -7.30
CA LYS A 80 -7.06 -1.98 -7.06
C LYS A 80 -6.39 -1.48 -5.78
N ASP A 81 -6.46 -2.26 -4.70
CA ASP A 81 -5.82 -1.91 -3.42
C ASP A 81 -4.29 -1.86 -3.59
N PHE A 82 -3.71 -2.79 -4.35
CA PHE A 82 -2.29 -2.82 -4.69
C PHE A 82 -1.86 -1.63 -5.56
N ASP A 83 -2.65 -1.28 -6.58
CA ASP A 83 -2.41 -0.11 -7.44
C ASP A 83 -2.42 1.19 -6.62
N LEU A 84 -3.39 1.33 -5.71
CA LEU A 84 -3.49 2.48 -4.82
C LEU A 84 -2.27 2.58 -3.90
N TYR A 85 -1.88 1.47 -3.28
CA TYR A 85 -0.70 1.42 -2.41
C TYR A 85 0.57 1.79 -3.18
N THR A 86 0.77 1.20 -4.36
CA THR A 86 1.93 1.47 -5.21
C THR A 86 1.97 2.93 -5.65
N THR A 87 0.83 3.49 -6.06
CA THR A 87 0.73 4.92 -6.41
C THR A 87 1.14 5.80 -5.23
N LYS A 88 0.60 5.54 -4.03
CA LYS A 88 0.96 6.28 -2.81
C LYS A 88 2.44 6.13 -2.45
N LYS A 89 3.02 4.95 -2.65
CA LYS A 89 4.46 4.72 -2.48
C LYS A 89 5.29 5.63 -3.40
N HIS A 90 4.94 5.68 -4.70
CA HIS A 90 5.63 6.53 -5.68
C HIS A 90 5.45 8.04 -5.43
N GLU A 91 4.36 8.46 -4.78
CA GLU A 91 4.13 9.85 -4.36
C GLU A 91 4.91 10.21 -3.09
N THR A 92 4.86 9.34 -2.07
CA THR A 92 5.36 9.64 -0.72
C THR A 92 6.88 9.53 -0.61
N TYR A 93 7.52 8.62 -1.37
CA TYR A 93 8.97 8.40 -1.28
C TYR A 93 9.79 9.63 -1.71
N PRO A 94 9.52 10.25 -2.88
CA PRO A 94 10.24 11.46 -3.28
C PRO A 94 9.98 12.64 -2.35
N GLU A 95 8.74 12.78 -1.85
CA GLU A 95 8.39 13.91 -0.98
C GLU A 95 9.04 13.78 0.40
N LEU A 96 9.08 12.58 0.99
CA LEU A 96 9.85 12.31 2.21
C LEU A 96 11.32 12.69 2.01
N TYR A 97 11.93 12.21 0.92
CA TYR A 97 13.34 12.49 0.63
C TYR A 97 13.57 14.00 0.49
N LYS A 98 12.68 14.72 -0.19
CA LYS A 98 12.75 16.18 -0.34
C LYS A 98 12.65 16.91 1.01
N CYS A 99 11.73 16.51 1.89
CA CYS A 99 11.61 17.12 3.23
C CYS A 99 12.89 16.90 4.05
N LEU A 100 13.43 15.67 4.05
CA LEU A 100 14.68 15.34 4.71
C LEU A 100 15.86 16.17 4.15
N GLU A 101 15.97 16.30 2.82
CA GLU A 101 17.04 17.08 2.19
C GLU A 101 16.98 18.57 2.55
N LYS A 102 15.78 19.16 2.66
CA LYS A 102 15.60 20.53 3.16
C LYS A 102 16.10 20.65 4.61
N ALA A 103 15.67 19.74 5.48
CA ALA A 103 16.06 19.73 6.88
C ALA A 103 17.58 19.58 7.03
N ILE A 104 18.19 18.58 6.38
CA ILE A 104 19.64 18.35 6.35
C ILE A 104 20.37 19.61 5.87
N GLY A 105 19.92 20.20 4.76
CA GLY A 105 20.55 21.39 4.19
C GLY A 105 20.54 22.58 5.15
N LYS A 106 19.44 22.79 5.89
CA LYS A 106 19.33 23.87 6.86
C LYS A 106 20.18 23.59 8.11
N ILE A 107 20.05 22.41 8.68
CA ILE A 107 20.77 21.97 9.90
C ILE A 107 22.28 22.04 9.68
N MET A 108 22.79 21.52 8.55
CA MET A 108 24.22 21.51 8.25
C MET A 108 24.83 22.91 8.09
N ARG A 109 24.01 23.91 7.71
CA ARG A 109 24.45 25.30 7.55
C ARG A 109 24.60 26.04 8.88
N LEU A 110 24.01 25.57 9.97
CA LEU A 110 24.06 26.23 11.29
C LEU A 110 25.48 26.38 11.84
N LYS A 111 26.41 25.49 11.46
CA LYS A 111 27.82 25.52 11.90
C LYS A 111 28.80 26.09 10.87
N GLY A 112 28.29 26.68 9.78
CA GLY A 112 29.10 27.29 8.72
C GLY A 112 29.31 28.80 8.89
N GLU A 113 30.17 29.38 8.05
CA GLU A 113 30.28 30.84 7.93
C GLU A 113 28.96 31.41 7.42
N THR A 114 28.20 32.02 8.31
CA THR A 114 27.00 32.77 7.93
C THR A 114 27.44 34.17 7.53
N ARG A 115 27.21 34.54 6.27
CA ARG A 115 27.47 35.88 5.78
C ARG A 115 26.35 36.79 6.25
N PHE A 116 26.70 37.76 7.07
CA PHE A 116 25.81 38.84 7.48
C PHE A 116 26.19 40.12 6.72
N PRO A 117 25.23 41.02 6.48
CA PRO A 117 25.55 42.38 6.03
C PRO A 117 26.59 43.01 6.98
N SER A 118 27.48 43.86 6.45
CA SER A 118 28.46 44.56 7.28
C SER A 118 27.83 45.64 8.16
N PHE A 119 26.63 46.11 7.79
CA PHE A 119 25.87 47.19 8.43
C PHE A 119 26.64 48.53 8.58
N GLU A 120 27.76 48.71 7.86
CA GLU A 120 28.61 49.90 7.99
C GLU A 120 27.88 51.19 7.56
N ASN A 121 27.13 51.12 6.46
CA ASN A 121 26.45 52.26 5.83
C ASN A 121 24.91 52.17 5.90
N VAL A 122 24.37 51.53 6.94
CA VAL A 122 22.93 51.30 7.11
C VAL A 122 22.33 52.41 7.97
N SER A 123 21.23 53.03 7.50
CA SER A 123 20.47 54.00 8.30
C SER A 123 19.58 53.30 9.34
N SER A 124 19.05 54.05 10.31
CA SER A 124 18.08 53.47 11.27
C SER A 124 16.81 52.97 10.58
N GLU A 125 16.39 53.65 9.50
CA GLU A 125 15.20 53.30 8.71
C GLU A 125 15.43 51.99 7.94
N ASP A 126 16.59 51.87 7.27
CA ASP A 126 16.99 50.65 6.56
C ASP A 126 17.07 49.44 7.51
N LEU A 127 17.59 49.66 8.72
CA LEU A 127 17.68 48.62 9.74
C LEU A 127 16.30 48.19 10.23
N GLU A 128 15.40 49.14 10.46
CA GLU A 128 14.03 48.86 10.87
C GLU A 128 13.28 48.02 9.82
N ASP A 129 13.40 48.36 8.55
CA ASP A 129 12.80 47.61 7.44
C ASP A 129 13.42 46.21 7.30
N TYR A 130 14.74 46.10 7.45
CA TYR A 130 15.43 44.82 7.44
C TYR A 130 14.94 43.89 8.56
N LEU A 131 14.87 44.37 9.80
CA LEU A 131 14.39 43.59 10.96
C LEU A 131 12.92 43.18 10.80
N LYS A 132 12.10 44.06 10.20
CA LYS A 132 10.70 43.75 9.90
C LYS A 132 10.57 42.65 8.86
N SER A 133 11.40 42.66 7.82
CA SER A 133 11.40 41.61 6.78
C SER A 133 11.75 40.21 7.33
N LEU A 134 12.46 40.16 8.45
CA LEU A 134 12.87 38.94 9.13
C LEU A 134 11.89 38.49 10.22
N ASN A 135 10.75 39.17 10.36
CA ASN A 135 9.73 38.89 11.38
C ASN A 135 10.31 38.87 12.81
N VAL A 136 11.29 39.72 13.10
CA VAL A 136 11.87 39.87 14.44
C VAL A 136 10.79 40.39 15.42
N THR A 137 10.83 39.92 16.67
CA THR A 137 9.87 40.36 17.68
C THR A 137 9.96 41.87 17.93
N ALA A 138 8.85 42.51 18.29
CA ALA A 138 8.82 43.95 18.57
C ALA A 138 9.85 44.34 19.65
N LYS A 139 9.98 43.53 20.71
CA LYS A 139 10.95 43.75 21.78
C LYS A 139 12.40 43.70 21.27
N ASP A 140 12.76 42.66 20.51
CA ASP A 140 14.13 42.54 19.98
C ASP A 140 14.46 43.67 19.01
N LYS A 141 13.47 44.09 18.21
CA LYS A 141 13.59 45.23 17.30
C LYS A 141 13.84 46.52 18.06
N ASP A 142 13.06 46.82 19.10
CA ASP A 142 13.20 48.03 19.92
C ASP A 142 14.57 48.06 20.62
N ASP A 143 14.98 46.93 21.21
CA ASP A 143 16.29 46.78 21.86
C ASP A 143 17.44 47.05 20.86
N ILE A 144 17.34 46.52 19.63
CA ILE A 144 18.34 46.74 18.58
C ILE A 144 18.38 48.20 18.13
N LEU A 145 17.22 48.83 17.90
CA LEU A 145 17.15 50.23 17.45
C LEU A 145 17.65 51.21 18.51
N GLN A 146 17.39 50.94 19.79
CA GLN A 146 17.96 51.73 20.89
C GLN A 146 19.48 51.67 20.92
N LEU A 147 20.07 50.48 20.77
CA LEU A 147 21.52 50.30 20.69
C LEU A 147 22.11 50.91 19.41
N TRP A 148 21.36 50.91 18.31
CA TRP A 148 21.78 51.44 17.01
C TRP A 148 21.89 52.96 16.98
N ASN A 149 20.91 53.65 17.60
CA ASN A 149 20.84 55.10 17.61
C ASN A 149 21.89 55.77 18.52
N ASN A 150 22.59 54.97 19.35
CA ASN A 150 23.71 55.44 20.13
C ASN A 150 25.03 54.97 19.49
N ASN A 151 25.81 55.92 18.96
CA ASN A 151 27.08 55.65 18.28
C ASN A 151 28.09 54.87 19.13
N ALA A 152 28.06 54.98 20.46
CA ALA A 152 28.96 54.23 21.34
C ALA A 152 28.61 52.73 21.42
N THR A 153 27.38 52.33 21.09
CA THR A 153 26.85 50.96 21.24
C THR A 153 26.52 50.30 19.89
N LYS A 154 26.92 50.89 18.76
CA LYS A 154 26.63 50.35 17.43
C LYS A 154 27.16 48.92 17.23
N ASN A 155 28.33 48.61 17.79
CA ASN A 155 28.87 47.25 17.77
C ASN A 155 28.03 46.26 18.59
N ASP A 156 27.48 46.70 19.72
CA ASP A 156 26.60 45.87 20.55
C ASP A 156 25.27 45.59 19.83
N ALA A 157 24.75 46.57 19.08
CA ALA A 157 23.59 46.37 18.20
C ALA A 157 23.87 45.29 17.14
N ILE A 158 25.04 45.32 16.49
CA ILE A 158 25.45 44.30 15.50
C ILE A 158 25.54 42.92 16.15
N LEU A 159 26.11 42.81 17.35
CA LEU A 159 26.16 41.56 18.10
C LEU A 159 24.75 41.04 18.44
N ARG A 160 23.84 41.94 18.83
CA ARG A 160 22.45 41.59 19.13
C ARG A 160 21.71 41.10 17.87
N ILE A 161 21.88 41.79 16.74
CA ILE A 161 21.33 41.37 15.43
C ILE A 161 21.82 39.96 15.08
N ARG A 162 23.13 39.70 15.18
CA ARG A 162 23.71 38.37 14.90
C ARG A 162 23.12 37.29 15.80
N LYS A 163 22.90 37.58 17.08
CA LYS A 163 22.28 36.64 18.03
C LYS A 163 20.83 36.32 17.63
N VAL A 164 20.04 37.32 17.28
CA VAL A 164 18.64 37.15 16.83
C VAL A 164 18.59 36.36 15.53
N LEU A 165 19.41 36.70 14.54
CA LEU A 165 19.49 35.97 13.27
C LEU A 165 19.90 34.50 13.46
N LYS A 166 20.81 34.24 14.40
CA LYS A 166 21.17 32.88 14.77
C LYS A 166 19.94 32.15 15.33
N MET A 167 19.23 32.73 16.30
CA MET A 167 18.01 32.13 16.86
C MET A 167 16.95 31.82 15.79
N ILE A 168 16.69 32.75 14.88
CA ILE A 168 15.77 32.53 13.74
C ILE A 168 16.23 31.33 12.90
N SER A 169 17.52 31.25 12.59
CA SER A 169 18.06 30.14 11.80
C SER A 169 17.90 28.77 12.48
N TYR A 170 18.02 28.71 13.81
CA TYR A 170 17.77 27.48 14.58
C TYR A 170 16.28 27.12 14.56
N ASN A 171 15.39 28.09 14.81
CA ASN A 171 13.94 27.86 14.73
C ASN A 171 13.52 27.32 13.36
N GLU A 172 14.00 27.91 12.28
CA GLU A 172 13.74 27.41 10.92
C GLU A 172 14.28 25.98 10.71
N ALA A 173 15.40 25.61 11.35
CA ALA A 173 15.93 24.25 11.27
C ALA A 173 15.06 23.25 12.05
N TYR A 174 14.57 23.63 13.24
CA TYR A 174 13.61 22.84 14.01
C TYR A 174 12.30 22.65 13.24
N GLU A 175 11.75 23.72 12.66
CA GLU A 175 10.52 23.66 11.86
C GLU A 175 10.67 22.69 10.68
N LEU A 176 11.76 22.76 9.93
CA LEU A 176 12.01 21.84 8.81
C LEU A 176 12.22 20.39 9.27
N TRP A 177 12.84 20.18 10.43
CA TRP A 177 12.93 18.84 11.02
C TRP A 177 11.55 18.31 11.40
N HIS A 178 10.72 19.12 12.06
CA HIS A 178 9.34 18.76 12.42
C HIS A 178 8.49 18.49 11.17
N GLU A 179 8.59 19.31 10.13
CA GLU A 179 7.90 19.07 8.84
C GLU A 179 8.29 17.69 8.25
N ALA A 180 9.57 17.35 8.26
CA ALA A 180 10.05 16.06 7.77
C ALA A 180 9.59 14.89 8.65
N ASN A 181 9.65 15.05 9.98
CA ASN A 181 9.22 14.03 10.94
C ASN A 181 7.71 13.79 10.88
N ASP A 182 6.91 14.84 10.81
CA ASP A 182 5.45 14.76 10.72
C ASP A 182 5.04 14.12 9.39
N PHE A 183 5.69 14.52 8.29
CA PHE A 183 5.48 13.87 7.00
C PHE A 183 5.78 12.37 7.06
N PHE A 184 6.89 11.98 7.71
CA PHE A 184 7.24 10.59 7.91
C PHE A 184 6.14 9.84 8.71
N ILE A 185 5.74 10.36 9.86
CA ILE A 185 4.74 9.74 10.73
C ILE A 185 3.39 9.57 10.00
N TYR A 186 2.91 10.61 9.30
CA TYR A 186 1.62 10.56 8.63
C TYR A 186 1.60 9.59 7.44
N ASN A 187 2.76 9.27 6.87
CA ASN A 187 2.87 8.41 5.69
C ASN A 187 3.57 7.07 5.98
N GLU A 188 3.82 6.75 7.25
CA GLU A 188 4.62 5.58 7.66
C GLU A 188 4.09 4.27 7.06
N LEU A 189 2.76 4.14 6.97
CA LEU A 189 2.07 2.97 6.43
C LEU A 189 2.34 2.69 4.94
N TYR A 190 2.87 3.67 4.20
CA TYR A 190 3.23 3.54 2.79
C TYR A 190 4.71 3.21 2.57
N PHE A 191 5.53 3.26 3.62
CA PHE A 191 6.94 2.89 3.56
C PHE A 191 7.12 1.40 3.81
N SER A 192 8.10 0.78 3.16
CA SER A 192 8.54 -0.56 3.58
C SER A 192 9.22 -0.46 4.95
N GLU A 193 9.24 -1.55 5.71
CA GLU A 193 9.90 -1.57 7.02
C GLU A 193 11.37 -1.13 6.96
N ARG A 194 12.08 -1.49 5.87
CA ARG A 194 13.48 -1.09 5.63
C ARG A 194 13.61 0.43 5.46
N VAL A 195 12.77 1.01 4.60
CA VAL A 195 12.76 2.46 4.36
C VAL A 195 12.33 3.20 5.62
N ALA A 196 11.30 2.72 6.31
CA ALA A 196 10.78 3.34 7.52
C ALA A 196 11.84 3.37 8.63
N GLY A 197 12.48 2.23 8.89
CA GLY A 197 13.53 2.13 9.89
C GLY A 197 14.73 3.03 9.58
N GLN A 198 15.14 3.13 8.31
CA GLN A 198 16.25 3.99 7.93
C GLN A 198 15.91 5.47 7.97
N ALA A 199 14.71 5.86 7.56
CA ALA A 199 14.23 7.24 7.65
C ALA A 199 14.13 7.70 9.10
N ARG A 200 13.61 6.86 10.00
CA ARG A 200 13.57 7.12 11.44
C ARG A 200 14.97 7.38 12.01
N LYS A 201 15.92 6.48 11.75
CA LYS A 201 17.32 6.67 12.18
C LYS A 201 17.92 7.99 11.71
N LEU A 202 17.69 8.34 10.45
CA LEU A 202 18.20 9.61 9.90
C LEU A 202 17.58 10.82 10.60
N LEU A 203 16.27 10.81 10.87
CA LEU A 203 15.61 11.86 11.65
C LEU A 203 16.19 11.97 13.05
N ASP A 204 16.41 10.83 13.71
CA ASP A 204 16.97 10.79 15.08
C ASP A 204 18.39 11.38 15.10
N PHE A 205 19.25 11.01 14.14
CA PHE A 205 20.60 11.60 14.04
C PHE A 205 20.58 13.11 13.74
N LEU A 206 19.60 13.58 12.97
CA LEU A 206 19.44 15.01 12.71
C LEU A 206 18.99 15.77 13.95
N TRP A 207 18.09 15.16 14.75
CA TRP A 207 17.66 15.71 16.02
C TRP A 207 18.82 15.79 17.02
N GLU A 208 19.55 14.68 17.19
CA GLU A 208 20.72 14.61 18.04
C GLU A 208 21.77 15.66 17.65
N TYR A 209 22.04 15.80 16.35
CA TYR A 209 22.97 16.83 15.88
C TYR A 209 22.46 18.26 16.13
N LEU A 210 21.15 18.51 16.06
CA LEU A 210 20.55 19.80 16.42
C LEU A 210 20.74 20.13 17.90
N GLU A 211 20.49 19.18 18.79
CA GLU A 211 20.67 19.36 20.25
C GLU A 211 22.12 19.71 20.59
N TYR A 212 23.09 19.06 19.95
CA TYR A 212 24.50 19.39 20.14
C TYR A 212 24.91 20.78 19.64
N LEU A 213 24.19 21.35 18.67
CA LEU A 213 24.48 22.69 18.14
C LEU A 213 24.01 23.80 19.08
N GLU A 214 23.03 23.52 19.95
CA GLU A 214 22.52 24.42 20.98
C GLU A 214 22.68 23.80 22.39
N PRO A 215 23.92 23.60 22.85
CA PRO A 215 24.14 22.84 24.06
C PRO A 215 23.76 23.66 25.31
N ILE A 216 22.99 23.04 26.20
CA ILE A 216 22.57 23.64 27.48
C ILE A 216 23.77 23.79 28.43
N ALA A 217 24.76 22.91 28.31
CA ALA A 217 26.00 22.91 29.08
C ALA A 217 27.23 23.05 28.17
N PRO A 218 28.39 23.46 28.70
CA PRO A 218 29.64 23.46 27.93
C PRO A 218 29.95 22.05 27.42
N LEU A 219 30.21 21.95 26.11
CA LEU A 219 30.60 20.70 25.47
C LEU A 219 32.03 20.32 25.85
N ASP A 220 32.26 19.04 26.10
CA ASP A 220 33.59 18.49 26.33
C ASP A 220 34.25 17.98 25.02
N SER A 221 35.44 17.40 25.13
CA SER A 221 36.17 16.87 23.97
C SER A 221 35.51 15.65 23.33
N GLU A 222 34.75 14.88 24.10
CA GLU A 222 34.04 13.70 23.62
C GLU A 222 32.81 14.14 22.81
N ASP A 223 32.04 15.09 23.33
CA ASP A 223 30.92 15.71 22.62
C ASP A 223 31.36 16.29 21.27
N LEU A 224 32.47 17.04 21.25
CA LEU A 224 32.99 17.63 20.01
C LEU A 224 33.40 16.56 18.98
N ARG A 225 33.89 15.39 19.42
CA ARG A 225 34.17 14.26 18.55
C ARG A 225 32.89 13.63 18.01
N ALA A 226 31.90 13.41 18.87
CA ALA A 226 30.60 12.86 18.49
C ALA A 226 29.89 13.77 17.46
N ILE A 227 29.89 15.08 17.68
CA ILE A 227 29.34 16.08 16.73
C ILE A 227 30.02 15.99 15.37
N ASN A 228 31.36 15.87 15.36
CA ASN A 228 32.11 15.77 14.11
C ASN A 228 31.84 14.44 13.39
N GLU A 229 31.74 13.34 14.13
CA GLU A 229 31.37 12.02 13.60
C GLU A 229 29.96 12.03 13.00
N LEU A 230 28.98 12.58 13.73
CA LEU A 230 27.61 12.76 13.26
C LEU A 230 27.55 13.51 11.93
N LYS A 231 28.24 14.66 11.88
CA LYS A 231 28.28 15.53 10.71
C LYS A 231 28.96 14.89 9.50
N THR A 232 30.12 14.28 9.71
CA THR A 232 30.99 13.86 8.60
C THR A 232 30.76 12.44 8.12
N MET A 233 30.20 11.57 8.97
CA MET A 233 30.08 10.14 8.70
C MET A 233 28.67 9.63 8.88
N VAL A 234 28.08 9.79 10.07
CA VAL A 234 26.79 9.12 10.41
C VAL A 234 25.65 9.64 9.55
N ILE A 235 25.41 10.96 9.54
CA ILE A 235 24.31 11.55 8.76
C ILE A 235 24.51 11.33 7.25
N PRO A 236 25.70 11.59 6.65
CA PRO A 236 25.93 11.30 5.24
C PRO A 236 25.71 9.83 4.85
N ASN A 237 26.15 8.89 5.68
CA ASN A 237 25.96 7.45 5.42
C ASN A 237 24.49 7.07 5.50
N ALA A 238 23.80 7.49 6.58
CA ALA A 238 22.38 7.20 6.75
C ALA A 238 21.53 7.78 5.62
N ARG A 239 21.84 9.01 5.17
CA ARG A 239 21.24 9.67 4.00
C ARG A 239 21.45 8.87 2.71
N ASN A 240 22.67 8.42 2.46
CA ASN A 240 22.99 7.65 1.25
C ASN A 240 22.32 6.28 1.26
N GLU A 241 22.31 5.59 2.40
CA GLU A 241 21.63 4.31 2.55
C GLU A 241 20.12 4.44 2.32
N LEU A 242 19.47 5.43 2.93
CA LEU A 242 18.04 5.72 2.69
C LEU A 242 17.78 5.96 1.20
N LYS A 243 18.62 6.76 0.54
CA LYS A 243 18.50 7.02 -0.90
C LYS A 243 18.57 5.75 -1.74
N GLN A 244 19.45 4.80 -1.40
CA GLN A 244 19.53 3.53 -2.12
C GLN A 244 18.29 2.67 -1.86
N LEU A 245 17.85 2.56 -0.61
CA LEU A 245 16.64 1.81 -0.25
C LEU A 245 15.40 2.34 -0.99
N LEU A 246 15.23 3.68 -1.03
CA LEU A 246 14.13 4.30 -1.77
C LEU A 246 14.18 3.93 -3.26
N LYS A 247 15.37 3.93 -3.87
CA LYS A 247 15.54 3.54 -5.28
C LYS A 247 15.23 2.06 -5.51
N GLU A 248 15.78 1.17 -4.68
CA GLU A 248 15.53 -0.27 -4.74
C GLU A 248 14.02 -0.55 -4.70
N ASP A 249 13.35 -0.01 -3.69
CA ASP A 249 11.92 -0.22 -3.47
C ASP A 249 11.05 0.34 -4.60
N LEU A 250 11.42 1.46 -5.20
CA LEU A 250 10.71 2.02 -6.36
C LEU A 250 10.96 1.21 -7.63
N THR A 251 12.13 0.58 -7.80
CA THR A 251 12.44 -0.26 -8.97
C THR A 251 11.79 -1.64 -8.90
N LEU A 252 11.67 -2.23 -7.71
CA LEU A 252 11.00 -3.52 -7.52
C LEU A 252 9.50 -3.46 -7.86
N SER A 253 8.85 -2.30 -7.67
CA SER A 253 7.45 -2.09 -8.05
C SER A 253 7.18 -2.20 -9.56
N PHE A 254 8.20 -2.11 -10.42
CA PHE A 254 8.05 -2.17 -11.89
C PHE A 254 8.28 -3.56 -12.49
N ASN A 255 8.82 -4.51 -11.72
CA ASN A 255 9.26 -5.83 -12.22
C ASN A 255 8.33 -6.99 -11.80
N GLN A 256 7.15 -6.70 -11.26
CA GLN A 256 6.09 -7.67 -10.94
C GLN A 256 4.90 -7.47 -11.87
#